data_AF-A0A5A7NKG6-F1
#
_entry.id   AF-A0A5A7NKG6-F1
#
_cell.length_a   1.000
_cell.length_b   1.000
_cell.length_c   1.000
_cell.angle_alpha   90.00
_cell.angle_beta   90.00
_cell.angle_gamma   90.00
#
_symmetry.space_group_name_H-M   'P 1'
#
loop_
_entity.id
_entity.type
_entity.pdbx_description
1 polymer ?
#
loop_
_entity_poly.entity_id
_entity_poly.type
_entity_poly.pdbx_seq_one_letter_code
_entity_poly.pdbx_strand_id
1 'polypeptide(L)'
;MGMNLKKFVNPKFTRTIDLGLLRRLMERHAADPGSESGAGLNGFDMAVFDGPPDGAREAVQRFFMGPEEGYGEGLVSDLHRIAELGHANGLQIILEQARRLGFEIVPERDEGCQDPKHVALAVFLDHPRVFDAASDMLALAARVSLAEFAGLEEGVEAEIDAVARAAFERAAAILFEADFQGRYCRVGWYEDGGETNLVVAHGAAITTTPVVDRGAERVISYRPAEHAVLSYSADGGRLKIGGVPKARRADMAELFAKTILRRPGFFAGTDAQNLYTLEPIERAASPFPSGMISIREFCASGSSRHRSTASASTRDRARCASSIPIWHATAATMRSCV
;
A
#
# COMPACT_ATOMS: atom_id res chain seq x y z
N MET A 1 5.88 7.77 3.19
CA MET A 1 5.82 8.75 4.30
C MET A 1 6.38 8.04 5.51
N GLY A 2 7.62 8.35 5.93
CA GLY A 2 8.31 7.56 6.96
C GLY A 2 7.60 7.67 8.31
N MET A 3 7.15 6.53 8.84
CA MET A 3 6.60 6.49 10.20
C MET A 3 7.70 6.81 11.21
N ASN A 4 7.41 7.68 12.18
CA ASN A 4 8.40 8.02 13.20
C ASN A 4 8.58 6.83 14.16
N LEU A 5 9.73 6.16 14.06
CA LEU A 5 10.03 4.95 14.82
C LEU A 5 9.93 5.18 16.34
N LYS A 6 10.39 6.32 16.85
CA LYS A 6 10.27 6.67 18.27
C LYS A 6 8.82 6.82 18.75
N LYS A 7 7.89 7.21 17.86
CA LYS A 7 6.45 7.21 18.19
C LYS A 7 5.90 5.79 18.27
N PHE A 8 6.43 4.87 17.46
CA PHE A 8 6.03 3.47 17.48
C PHE A 8 6.54 2.76 18.73
N VAL A 9 7.84 2.87 19.01
CA VAL A 9 8.52 2.23 20.16
C VAL A 9 8.45 3.10 21.41
N ASN A 10 7.23 3.52 21.76
CA ASN A 10 6.98 4.39 22.91
C ASN A 10 6.96 3.59 24.23
N PRO A 11 6.98 4.24 25.41
CA PRO A 11 6.92 3.55 26.70
C PRO A 11 5.67 2.67 26.89
N LYS A 12 4.59 2.92 26.14
CA LYS A 12 3.41 2.04 26.16
C LYS A 12 3.74 0.70 25.47
N PHE A 13 4.41 0.73 24.32
CA PHE A 13 4.86 -0.46 23.60
C PHE A 13 5.73 -1.35 24.49
N THR A 14 6.78 -0.82 25.11
CA THR A 14 7.67 -1.64 25.96
C THR A 14 7.00 -2.19 27.22
N ARG A 15 5.84 -1.64 27.62
CA ARG A 15 5.03 -2.13 28.74
C ARG A 15 3.95 -3.13 28.33
N THR A 16 3.37 -3.00 27.13
CA THR A 16 2.24 -3.83 26.69
C THR A 16 2.66 -5.08 25.94
N ILE A 17 3.83 -5.06 25.29
CA ILE A 17 4.35 -6.20 24.55
C ILE A 17 4.87 -7.27 25.51
N ASP A 18 4.71 -8.54 25.14
CA ASP A 18 5.29 -9.66 25.87
C ASP A 18 6.83 -9.60 25.88
N LEU A 19 7.43 -9.89 27.04
CA LEU A 19 8.88 -9.83 27.21
C LEU A 19 9.60 -10.92 26.41
N GLY A 20 8.99 -12.09 26.23
CA GLY A 20 9.53 -13.17 25.41
C GLY A 20 9.61 -12.77 23.94
N LEU A 21 8.58 -12.09 23.41
CA LEU A 21 8.61 -11.54 22.05
C LEU A 21 9.70 -10.47 21.88
N LEU A 22 9.85 -9.56 22.85
CA LEU A 22 10.91 -8.56 22.82
C LEU A 22 12.30 -9.20 22.87
N ARG A 23 12.50 -10.19 23.73
CA ARG A 23 13.74 -10.97 23.80
C ARG A 23 14.08 -11.59 22.45
N ARG A 24 13.13 -12.30 21.84
CA ARG A 24 13.31 -12.97 20.55
C ARG A 24 13.62 -12.00 19.40
N LEU A 25 12.95 -10.84 19.38
CA LEU A 25 13.27 -9.77 18.42
C LEU A 25 14.72 -9.30 18.59
N MET A 26 15.15 -9.06 19.82
CA MET A 26 16.50 -8.58 20.11
C MET A 26 17.55 -9.67 19.82
N GLU A 27 17.30 -10.94 20.17
CA GLU A 27 18.18 -12.07 19.86
C GLU A 27 18.43 -12.21 18.35
N ARG A 28 17.38 -12.03 17.53
CA ARG A 28 17.48 -12.06 16.06
C ARG A 28 18.49 -11.06 15.51
N HIS A 29 18.61 -9.88 16.13
CA HIS A 29 19.53 -8.83 15.69
C HIS A 29 20.84 -8.77 16.49
N ALA A 30 20.91 -9.45 17.64
CA ALA A 30 22.16 -9.67 18.36
C ALA A 30 23.07 -10.65 17.61
N ALA A 31 22.48 -11.59 16.87
CA ALA A 31 23.17 -12.66 16.15
C ALA A 31 23.49 -12.34 14.67
N ASP A 32 23.12 -11.16 14.16
CA ASP A 32 23.21 -10.85 12.72
C ASP A 32 24.69 -10.66 12.26
N PRO A 33 25.27 -11.61 11.49
CA PRO A 33 26.64 -11.53 11.01
C PRO A 33 26.78 -10.67 9.74
N GLY A 34 25.66 -10.17 9.18
CA GLY A 34 25.59 -9.51 7.87
C GLY A 34 25.76 -7.99 7.89
N SER A 35 25.90 -7.37 9.06
CA SER A 35 26.27 -5.95 9.14
C SER A 35 27.73 -5.81 8.69
N GLU A 36 27.98 -5.11 7.57
CA GLU A 36 29.34 -4.72 7.15
C GLU A 36 30.09 -3.90 8.23
N SER A 37 29.36 -3.42 9.25
CA SER A 37 29.86 -2.73 10.44
C SER A 37 30.11 -3.64 11.65
N GLY A 38 29.86 -4.95 11.58
CA GLY A 38 30.20 -5.94 12.61
C GLY A 38 29.55 -5.74 13.98
N ALA A 39 28.48 -4.94 14.07
CA ALA A 39 27.96 -4.44 15.34
C ALA A 39 26.49 -4.83 15.53
N GLY A 40 26.25 -6.01 16.12
CA GLY A 40 24.96 -6.33 16.75
C GLY A 40 24.63 -5.34 17.86
N LEU A 41 23.35 -5.26 18.24
CA LEU A 41 22.77 -4.34 19.25
C LEU A 41 23.79 -3.60 20.13
N ASN A 42 24.22 -2.42 19.70
CA ASN A 42 25.32 -1.70 20.35
C ASN A 42 24.87 -1.20 21.72
N GLY A 43 25.54 -1.67 22.77
CA GLY A 43 25.30 -1.22 24.14
C GLY A 43 24.04 -1.81 24.79
N PHE A 44 23.48 -2.90 24.26
CA PHE A 44 22.42 -3.66 24.92
C PHE A 44 22.93 -5.01 25.40
N ASP A 45 22.78 -5.28 26.70
CA ASP A 45 23.11 -6.57 27.29
C ASP A 45 21.88 -7.49 27.26
N MET A 46 21.98 -8.61 26.55
CA MET A 46 20.90 -9.60 26.46
C MET A 46 20.63 -10.32 27.79
N ALA A 47 21.61 -10.34 28.72
CA ALA A 47 21.44 -10.96 30.03
C ALA A 47 20.37 -10.26 30.89
N VAL A 48 19.95 -9.03 30.53
CA VAL A 48 18.85 -8.34 31.23
C VAL A 48 17.54 -9.11 31.19
N PHE A 49 17.33 -9.96 30.18
CA PHE A 49 16.13 -10.80 30.05
C PHE A 49 16.13 -12.01 30.98
N ASP A 50 17.26 -12.38 31.58
CA ASP A 50 17.35 -13.47 32.56
C ASP A 50 17.11 -12.97 34.00
N GLY A 51 17.01 -11.64 34.17
CA GLY A 51 16.70 -10.97 35.44
C GLY A 51 15.20 -10.75 35.70
N PRO A 52 14.85 -9.94 36.72
CA PRO A 52 13.46 -9.62 37.03
C PRO A 52 12.74 -8.92 35.85
N PRO A 53 11.47 -9.25 35.57
CA PRO A 53 10.71 -8.68 34.45
C PRO A 53 10.70 -7.15 34.38
N ASP A 54 10.57 -6.47 35.53
CA ASP A 54 10.54 -5.01 35.58
C ASP A 54 11.90 -4.40 35.18
N GLY A 55 13.00 -5.01 35.60
CA GLY A 55 14.35 -4.60 35.21
C GLY A 55 14.60 -4.78 33.71
N ALA A 56 14.14 -5.90 33.15
CA ALA A 56 14.20 -6.14 31.71
C ALA A 56 13.41 -5.09 30.92
N ARG A 57 12.17 -4.77 31.35
CA ARG A 57 11.35 -3.73 30.70
C ARG A 57 12.01 -2.36 30.76
N GLU A 58 12.59 -1.99 31.89
CA GLU A 58 13.28 -0.71 32.05
C GLU A 58 14.53 -0.63 31.16
N ALA A 59 15.30 -1.72 31.05
CA ALA A 59 16.46 -1.81 30.17
C ALA A 59 16.06 -1.66 28.70
N VAL A 60 15.03 -2.39 28.24
CA VAL A 60 14.50 -2.29 26.88
C VAL A 60 13.95 -0.90 26.59
N GLN A 61 13.22 -0.31 27.54
CA GLN A 61 12.72 1.06 27.40
C GLN A 61 13.86 2.06 27.29
N ARG A 62 14.89 1.96 28.13
CA ARG A 62 16.06 2.83 28.08
C ARG A 62 16.80 2.72 26.75
N PHE A 63 16.94 1.50 26.24
CA PHE A 63 17.52 1.24 24.92
C PHE A 63 16.74 1.96 23.83
N PHE A 64 15.42 1.75 23.77
CA PHE A 64 14.58 2.39 22.74
C PHE A 64 14.38 3.91 22.89
N MET A 65 14.66 4.45 24.08
CA MET A 65 14.73 5.90 24.32
C MET A 65 16.11 6.48 23.99
N GLY A 66 17.12 5.63 23.82
CA GLY A 66 18.48 6.00 23.50
C GLY A 66 18.69 6.43 22.03
N PRO A 67 19.95 6.61 21.62
CA PRO A 67 20.31 6.86 20.23
C PRO A 67 20.01 5.64 19.36
N GLU A 68 19.46 5.87 18.16
CA GLU A 68 19.10 4.80 17.21
C GLU A 68 20.33 4.10 16.60
N GLU A 69 21.54 4.68 16.76
CA GLU A 69 22.84 4.05 16.45
C GLU A 69 23.05 2.72 17.19
N GLY A 70 22.35 2.55 18.33
CA GLY A 70 22.32 1.33 19.11
C GLY A 70 21.62 0.15 18.44
N TYR A 71 20.71 0.41 17.48
CA TYR A 71 19.72 -0.59 17.05
C TYR A 71 20.26 -1.56 16.01
N GLY A 72 21.20 -1.11 15.18
CA GLY A 72 21.58 -1.83 13.96
C GLY A 72 20.54 -1.66 12.85
N GLU A 73 21.00 -1.66 11.60
CA GLU A 73 20.14 -1.39 10.43
C GLU A 73 19.00 -2.41 10.27
N GLY A 74 19.28 -3.70 10.58
CA GLY A 74 18.29 -4.77 10.53
C GLY A 74 17.12 -4.56 11.50
N LEU A 75 17.41 -4.14 12.73
CA LEU A 75 16.36 -3.89 13.73
C LEU A 75 15.51 -2.68 13.35
N VAL A 76 16.13 -1.61 12.84
CA VAL A 76 15.41 -0.43 12.36
C VAL A 76 14.44 -0.83 11.24
N SER A 77 14.92 -1.60 10.26
CA SER A 77 14.10 -2.10 9.15
C SER A 77 12.92 -2.96 9.64
N ASP A 78 13.17 -3.93 10.50
CA ASP A 78 12.13 -4.83 11.01
C ASP A 78 11.10 -4.08 11.87
N LEU A 79 11.55 -3.14 12.72
CA LEU A 79 10.64 -2.30 13.48
C LEU A 79 9.75 -1.43 12.57
N HIS A 80 10.28 -0.88 11.48
CA HIS A 80 9.47 -0.16 10.51
C HIS A 80 8.40 -1.06 9.89
N ARG A 81 8.75 -2.28 9.48
CA ARG A 81 7.80 -3.26 8.93
C ARG A 81 6.70 -3.61 9.93
N ILE A 82 7.08 -3.93 11.16
CA ILE A 82 6.12 -4.24 12.24
C ILE A 82 5.20 -3.05 12.48
N ALA A 83 5.73 -1.84 12.41
CA ALA A 83 4.98 -0.63 12.67
C ALA A 83 3.93 -0.34 11.59
N GLU A 84 4.17 -0.72 10.32
CA GLU A 84 3.18 -0.62 9.23
C GLU A 84 1.92 -1.44 9.48
N LEU A 85 2.02 -2.58 10.18
CA LEU A 85 0.87 -3.41 10.54
C LEU A 85 0.43 -3.26 12.00
N GLY A 86 1.20 -2.55 12.83
CA GLY A 86 0.99 -2.38 14.27
C GLY A 86 -0.15 -1.40 14.66
N HIS A 87 -1.21 -1.33 13.88
CA HIS A 87 -2.38 -0.48 14.11
C HIS A 87 -3.69 -1.24 13.87
N ALA A 88 -4.84 -0.67 14.23
CA ALA A 88 -6.14 -1.37 14.20
C ALA A 88 -6.49 -2.00 12.83
N ASN A 89 -6.31 -1.25 11.74
CA ASN A 89 -6.52 -1.80 10.39
C ASN A 89 -5.52 -2.93 10.03
N GLY A 90 -4.25 -2.82 10.44
CA GLY A 90 -3.24 -3.84 10.20
C GLY A 90 -3.54 -5.14 10.96
N LEU A 91 -4.04 -5.04 12.19
CA LEU A 91 -4.53 -6.19 12.95
C LEU A 91 -5.67 -6.91 12.20
N GLN A 92 -6.65 -6.17 11.66
CA GLN A 92 -7.74 -6.78 10.89
C GLN A 92 -7.22 -7.54 9.66
N ILE A 93 -6.30 -6.93 8.91
CA ILE A 93 -5.68 -7.56 7.73
C ILE A 93 -4.90 -8.82 8.14
N ILE A 94 -4.11 -8.77 9.22
CA ILE A 94 -3.38 -9.93 9.75
C ILE A 94 -4.33 -11.08 10.06
N LEU A 95 -5.40 -10.82 10.80
CA LEU A 95 -6.37 -11.86 11.20
C LEU A 95 -7.11 -12.46 10.00
N GLU A 96 -7.37 -11.66 8.96
CA GLU A 96 -7.97 -12.12 7.71
C GLU A 96 -6.99 -13.01 6.93
N GLN A 97 -5.72 -12.59 6.78
CA GLN A 97 -4.71 -13.38 6.07
C GLN A 97 -4.34 -14.66 6.82
N ALA A 98 -4.33 -14.64 8.15
CA ALA A 98 -4.15 -15.85 8.96
C ALA A 98 -5.25 -16.87 8.68
N ARG A 99 -6.51 -16.44 8.73
CA ARG A 99 -7.67 -17.28 8.37
C ARG A 99 -7.57 -17.82 6.95
N ARG A 100 -7.22 -16.97 5.97
CA ARG A 100 -7.06 -17.37 4.57
C ARG A 100 -5.98 -18.45 4.39
N LEU A 101 -4.90 -18.37 5.14
CA LEU A 101 -3.77 -19.30 5.07
C LEU A 101 -3.91 -20.51 6.02
N GLY A 102 -5.03 -20.62 6.75
CA GLY A 102 -5.30 -21.72 7.66
C GLY A 102 -4.50 -21.66 8.97
N PHE A 103 -3.98 -20.50 9.35
CA PHE A 103 -3.31 -20.28 10.63
C PHE A 103 -4.31 -19.72 11.64
N GLU A 104 -4.41 -20.38 12.79
CA GLU A 104 -5.18 -19.88 13.92
C GLU A 104 -4.26 -19.01 14.78
N ILE A 105 -4.33 -17.69 14.60
CA ILE A 105 -3.75 -16.76 15.56
C ILE A 105 -4.75 -16.70 16.72
N VAL A 106 -4.56 -17.57 17.70
CA VAL A 106 -5.42 -17.60 18.89
C VAL A 106 -5.23 -16.29 19.63
N PRO A 107 -6.30 -15.49 19.80
CA PRO A 107 -6.19 -14.31 20.61
C PRO A 107 -6.05 -14.75 22.08
N GLU A 108 -4.88 -14.54 22.68
CA GLU A 108 -4.64 -14.89 24.11
C GLU A 108 -5.55 -14.14 25.10
N ARG A 109 -6.36 -13.18 24.62
CA ARG A 109 -7.30 -12.39 25.41
C ARG A 109 -8.61 -12.23 24.64
N ASP A 110 -9.74 -12.23 25.37
CA ASP A 110 -11.07 -11.93 24.84
C ASP A 110 -11.04 -10.77 23.84
N GLU A 111 -11.83 -10.92 22.78
CA GLU A 111 -11.82 -10.22 21.47
C GLU A 111 -11.88 -8.68 21.49
N GLY A 112 -11.75 -8.01 22.64
CA GLY A 112 -11.83 -6.55 22.79
C GLY A 112 -10.52 -5.82 23.14
N CYS A 113 -9.40 -6.49 23.42
CA CYS A 113 -8.22 -5.80 23.97
C CYS A 113 -6.85 -6.32 23.51
N GLN A 114 -6.73 -6.86 22.31
CA GLN A 114 -5.40 -7.15 21.74
C GLN A 114 -4.72 -5.87 21.28
N ASP A 115 -3.52 -5.61 21.81
CA ASP A 115 -2.67 -4.52 21.31
C ASP A 115 -2.21 -4.87 19.88
N PRO A 116 -2.58 -4.09 18.84
CA PRO A 116 -2.20 -4.40 17.46
C PRO A 116 -0.68 -4.57 17.27
N LYS A 117 0.13 -3.85 18.06
CA LYS A 117 1.58 -3.94 17.98
C LYS A 117 2.10 -5.28 18.51
N HIS A 118 1.43 -5.84 19.51
CA HIS A 118 1.75 -7.15 20.06
C HIS A 118 1.53 -8.22 19.00
N VAL A 119 0.34 -8.23 18.39
CA VAL A 119 0.01 -9.23 17.36
C VAL A 119 0.91 -9.08 16.14
N ALA A 120 1.16 -7.84 15.69
CA ALA A 120 2.08 -7.60 14.56
C ALA A 120 3.48 -8.17 14.85
N LEU A 121 4.02 -7.97 16.05
CA LEU A 121 5.33 -8.53 16.44
C LEU A 121 5.29 -10.07 16.53
N ALA A 122 4.26 -10.63 17.15
CA ALA A 122 4.12 -12.10 17.27
C ALA A 122 4.07 -12.76 15.89
N VAL A 123 3.22 -12.26 15.00
CA VAL A 123 3.08 -12.79 13.64
C VAL A 123 4.35 -12.57 12.82
N PHE A 124 5.04 -11.45 13.00
CA PHE A 124 6.33 -11.21 12.36
C PHE A 124 7.37 -12.28 12.72
N LEU A 125 7.42 -12.68 13.99
CA LEU A 125 8.39 -13.66 14.49
C LEU A 125 7.98 -15.12 14.24
N ASP A 126 6.71 -15.45 14.43
CA ASP A 126 6.19 -16.82 14.43
C ASP A 126 5.58 -17.26 13.10
N HIS A 127 5.03 -16.31 12.34
CA HIS A 127 4.26 -16.57 11.13
C HIS A 127 4.65 -15.61 10.00
N PRO A 128 5.93 -15.59 9.55
CA PRO A 128 6.42 -14.61 8.58
C PRO A 128 5.64 -14.63 7.26
N ARG A 129 5.15 -15.80 6.83
CA ARG A 129 4.29 -15.92 5.64
C ARG A 129 2.96 -15.17 5.76
N VAL A 130 2.36 -15.18 6.96
CA VAL A 130 1.12 -14.44 7.24
C VAL A 130 1.42 -12.95 7.30
N PHE A 131 2.52 -12.56 7.94
CA PHE A 131 2.96 -11.17 8.02
C PHE A 131 3.20 -10.58 6.62
N ASP A 132 3.93 -11.30 5.77
CA ASP A 132 4.24 -10.87 4.40
C ASP A 132 2.95 -10.74 3.56
N ALA A 133 2.02 -11.69 3.67
CA ALA A 133 0.73 -11.60 2.99
C ALA A 133 -0.12 -10.42 3.49
N ALA A 134 -0.09 -10.13 4.79
CA ALA A 134 -0.80 -8.98 5.36
C ALA A 134 -0.19 -7.65 4.87
N SER A 135 1.14 -7.57 4.80
CA SER A 135 1.86 -6.42 4.26
C SER A 135 1.51 -6.21 2.79
N ASP A 136 1.45 -7.28 2.00
CA ASP A 136 1.03 -7.23 0.59
C ASP A 136 -0.39 -6.69 0.45
N MET A 137 -1.33 -7.20 1.26
CA MET A 137 -2.72 -6.75 1.21
C MET A 137 -2.91 -5.30 1.66
N LEU A 138 -2.12 -4.84 2.62
CA LEU A 138 -2.10 -3.42 2.99
C LEU A 138 -1.61 -2.56 1.83
N ALA A 139 -0.52 -2.96 1.16
CA ALA A 139 -0.01 -2.28 -0.03
C ALA A 139 -1.02 -2.29 -1.19
N LEU A 140 -1.71 -3.43 -1.37
CA LEU A 140 -2.75 -3.62 -2.36
C LEU A 140 -3.98 -2.75 -2.09
N ALA A 141 -4.35 -2.54 -0.84
CA ALA A 141 -5.45 -1.66 -0.45
C ALA A 141 -5.09 -0.17 -0.61
N ALA A 142 -3.82 0.18 -0.43
CA ALA A 142 -3.31 1.54 -0.52
C ALA A 142 -3.12 2.07 -1.96
N ARG A 143 -3.77 1.48 -2.99
CA ARG A 143 -3.67 1.90 -4.41
C ARG A 143 -4.13 3.35 -4.63
N VAL A 144 -3.24 4.34 -4.46
CA VAL A 144 -3.63 5.77 -4.63
C VAL A 144 -3.40 6.30 -6.06
N SER A 145 -2.54 5.67 -6.86
CA SER A 145 -2.35 6.03 -8.28
C SER A 145 -1.74 4.90 -9.09
N LEU A 146 -2.47 4.40 -10.08
CA LEU A 146 -2.00 3.35 -11.00
C LEU A 146 -1.83 3.94 -12.40
N ALA A 147 -0.70 3.63 -13.05
CA ALA A 147 -0.57 3.81 -14.49
C ALA A 147 -1.26 2.64 -15.16
N GLU A 148 -2.11 2.93 -16.13
CA GLU A 148 -2.86 1.93 -16.87
C GLU A 148 -2.25 1.73 -18.25
N PHE A 149 -2.21 0.47 -18.69
CA PHE A 149 -1.73 0.02 -19.98
C PHE A 149 -2.81 -0.85 -20.63
N ALA A 150 -3.25 -0.48 -21.83
CA ALA A 150 -4.10 -1.31 -22.68
C ALA A 150 -3.24 -2.29 -23.46
N GLY A 151 -3.63 -3.57 -23.40
CA GLY A 151 -3.08 -4.63 -24.23
C GLY A 151 -3.51 -4.50 -25.68
N LEU A 152 -2.82 -5.21 -26.57
CA LEU A 152 -3.19 -5.32 -27.98
C LEU A 152 -4.49 -6.09 -28.20
N GLU A 153 -4.84 -7.00 -27.29
CA GLU A 153 -6.00 -7.87 -27.37
C GLU A 153 -6.70 -7.98 -26.00
N GLU A 154 -8.01 -8.22 -26.01
CA GLU A 154 -8.80 -8.57 -24.83
C GLU A 154 -8.95 -10.10 -24.70
N GLY A 155 -9.26 -10.60 -23.51
CA GLY A 155 -9.48 -12.03 -23.25
C GLY A 155 -8.22 -12.89 -23.20
N VAL A 156 -7.04 -12.28 -23.00
CA VAL A 156 -5.78 -13.03 -22.85
C VAL A 156 -5.59 -13.40 -21.38
N GLU A 157 -5.67 -14.69 -21.08
CA GLU A 157 -5.49 -15.18 -19.71
C GLU A 157 -4.01 -15.13 -19.26
N ALA A 158 -3.80 -14.84 -17.98
CA ALA A 158 -2.47 -14.85 -17.38
C ALA A 158 -2.01 -16.28 -17.06
N GLU A 159 -0.83 -16.67 -17.54
CA GLU A 159 -0.26 -17.99 -17.22
C GLU A 159 0.56 -17.93 -15.93
N ILE A 160 -0.09 -18.18 -14.79
CA ILE A 160 0.52 -18.03 -13.46
C ILE A 160 1.05 -19.35 -12.88
N ASP A 161 1.83 -20.10 -13.68
CA ASP A 161 2.50 -21.32 -13.22
C ASP A 161 3.77 -21.03 -12.40
N ALA A 162 4.31 -22.03 -11.69
CA ALA A 162 5.49 -21.85 -10.83
C ALA A 162 6.74 -21.39 -11.59
N VAL A 163 6.87 -21.75 -12.87
CA VAL A 163 8.00 -21.37 -13.73
C VAL A 163 7.90 -19.91 -14.12
N ALA A 164 6.71 -19.46 -14.54
CA ALA A 164 6.40 -18.07 -14.88
C ALA A 164 6.59 -17.15 -13.67
N ARG A 165 6.09 -17.56 -12.50
CA ARG A 165 6.27 -16.81 -11.24
C ARG A 165 7.74 -16.60 -10.91
N ALA A 166 8.54 -17.67 -10.93
CA ALA A 166 9.96 -17.60 -10.63
C ALA A 166 10.75 -16.83 -11.70
N ALA A 167 10.35 -16.89 -12.96
CA ALA A 167 10.96 -16.12 -14.04
C ALA A 167 10.68 -14.62 -13.91
N PHE A 168 9.43 -14.24 -13.59
CA PHE A 168 9.05 -12.86 -13.34
C PHE A 168 9.80 -12.29 -12.12
N GLU A 169 9.82 -13.01 -11.00
CA GLU A 169 10.52 -12.59 -9.78
C GLU A 169 12.02 -12.34 -10.01
N ARG A 170 12.71 -13.26 -10.70
CA ARG A 170 14.13 -13.06 -11.04
C ARG A 170 14.35 -11.84 -11.94
N ALA A 171 13.49 -11.65 -12.91
CA ALA A 171 13.65 -10.55 -13.86
C ALA A 171 13.29 -9.19 -13.24
N ALA A 172 12.30 -9.14 -12.34
CA ALA A 172 11.98 -7.97 -11.53
C ALA A 172 13.14 -7.63 -10.59
N ALA A 173 13.77 -8.63 -9.95
CA ALA A 173 14.96 -8.42 -9.12
C ALA A 173 16.10 -7.76 -9.89
N ILE A 174 16.37 -8.20 -11.12
CA ILE A 174 17.40 -7.59 -12.00
C ILE A 174 17.03 -6.14 -12.35
N LEU A 175 15.76 -5.88 -12.63
CA LEU A 175 15.28 -4.53 -12.96
C LEU A 175 15.52 -3.55 -11.80
N PHE A 176 15.20 -3.96 -10.56
CA PHE A 176 15.41 -3.14 -9.37
C PHE A 176 16.89 -3.05 -8.98
N GLU A 177 17.68 -4.11 -9.14
CA GLU A 177 19.13 -4.07 -8.89
C GLU A 177 19.82 -2.99 -9.72
N ALA A 178 19.40 -2.82 -10.99
CA ALA A 178 19.94 -1.80 -11.89
C ALA A 178 19.72 -0.36 -11.39
N ASP A 179 18.72 -0.13 -10.53
CA ASP A 179 18.39 1.16 -9.92
C ASP A 179 18.99 1.32 -8.51
N PHE A 180 20.00 0.50 -8.16
CA PHE A 180 20.63 0.47 -6.83
C PHE A 180 19.65 0.17 -5.69
N GLN A 181 18.54 -0.51 -5.99
CA GLN A 181 17.51 -0.91 -5.02
C GLN A 181 17.82 -2.25 -4.33
N GLY A 182 18.93 -2.89 -4.71
CA GLY A 182 19.37 -4.19 -4.20
C GLY A 182 18.73 -5.36 -4.94
N ARG A 183 19.09 -6.58 -4.55
CA ARG A 183 18.60 -7.84 -5.16
C ARG A 183 17.35 -8.40 -4.48
N TYR A 184 16.94 -7.84 -3.35
CA TYR A 184 15.76 -8.31 -2.64
C TYR A 184 14.52 -8.04 -3.48
N CYS A 185 13.82 -9.11 -3.84
CA CYS A 185 12.56 -9.08 -4.55
C CYS A 185 11.74 -10.28 -4.07
N ARG A 186 10.49 -10.04 -3.67
CA ARG A 186 9.50 -11.07 -3.34
C ARG A 186 8.21 -10.73 -4.07
N VAL A 187 7.58 -11.72 -4.69
CA VAL A 187 6.29 -11.51 -5.40
C VAL A 187 5.16 -12.30 -4.75
N GLY A 188 4.17 -11.59 -4.23
CA GLY A 188 2.87 -12.12 -3.79
C GLY A 188 1.87 -12.15 -4.95
N TRP A 189 1.04 -13.19 -4.99
CA TRP A 189 0.09 -13.45 -6.09
C TRP A 189 -1.31 -13.62 -5.52
N TYR A 190 -2.26 -12.84 -6.03
CA TYR A 190 -3.61 -12.74 -5.49
C TYR A 190 -4.64 -12.64 -6.61
N GLU A 191 -5.69 -13.45 -6.55
CA GLU A 191 -6.85 -13.31 -7.43
C GLU A 191 -7.95 -12.56 -6.67
N ASP A 192 -8.50 -11.51 -7.28
CA ASP A 192 -9.61 -10.73 -6.73
C ASP A 192 -10.47 -10.13 -7.85
N GLY A 193 -11.78 -10.34 -7.79
CA GLY A 193 -12.73 -9.72 -8.74
C GLY A 193 -12.48 -10.01 -10.22
N GLY A 194 -11.87 -11.15 -10.57
CA GLY A 194 -11.46 -11.46 -11.94
C GLY A 194 -10.16 -10.76 -12.39
N GLU A 195 -9.53 -10.00 -11.51
CA GLU A 195 -8.20 -9.43 -11.71
C GLU A 195 -7.11 -10.35 -11.10
N THR A 196 -6.04 -10.53 -11.86
CA THR A 196 -4.78 -11.10 -11.38
C THR A 196 -3.94 -9.99 -10.76
N ASN A 197 -3.74 -10.03 -9.46
CA ASN A 197 -3.00 -9.03 -8.70
C ASN A 197 -1.64 -9.56 -8.24
N LEU A 198 -0.59 -8.80 -8.50
CA LEU A 198 0.77 -9.08 -8.04
C LEU A 198 1.22 -7.96 -7.11
N VAL A 199 1.83 -8.33 -6.00
CA VAL A 199 2.52 -7.39 -5.12
C VAL A 199 4.00 -7.75 -5.09
N VAL A 200 4.83 -6.84 -5.57
CA VAL A 200 6.28 -7.01 -5.64
C VAL A 200 6.90 -6.19 -4.52
N ALA A 201 7.34 -6.86 -3.46
CA ALA A 201 8.14 -6.25 -2.41
C ALA A 201 9.60 -6.17 -2.88
N HIS A 202 10.18 -4.97 -2.91
CA HIS A 202 11.56 -4.72 -3.33
C HIS A 202 12.26 -3.78 -2.36
N GLY A 203 13.60 -3.73 -2.39
CA GLY A 203 14.32 -2.70 -1.65
C GLY A 203 14.04 -1.31 -2.24
N ALA A 204 13.93 -0.28 -1.40
CA ALA A 204 13.91 1.10 -1.85
C ALA A 204 15.32 1.62 -2.07
N ALA A 205 15.48 2.86 -2.53
CA ALA A 205 16.77 3.56 -2.42
C ALA A 205 17.15 3.76 -0.94
N ILE A 206 18.46 3.83 -0.66
CA ILE A 206 18.92 4.14 0.70
C ILE A 206 18.35 5.50 1.09
N THR A 207 17.59 5.52 2.19
CA THR A 207 17.01 6.72 2.76
C THR A 207 17.93 7.24 3.84
N THR A 208 18.24 8.53 3.77
CA THR A 208 19.15 9.21 4.67
C THR A 208 18.37 10.29 5.40
N THR A 209 18.09 10.09 6.69
CA THR A 209 17.28 11.01 7.49
C THR A 209 18.19 11.81 8.44
N PRO A 210 18.27 13.15 8.29
CA PRO A 210 18.95 13.96 9.27
C PRO A 210 18.12 14.01 10.57
N VAL A 211 18.76 13.72 11.68
CA VAL A 211 18.18 13.76 13.03
C VAL A 211 19.01 14.70 13.89
N VAL A 212 18.35 15.55 14.67
CA VAL A 212 19.03 16.37 15.67
C VAL A 212 19.08 15.57 16.96
N ASP A 213 20.26 15.12 17.35
CA ASP A 213 20.49 14.47 18.64
C ASP A 213 21.48 15.29 19.47
N ARG A 214 21.11 15.56 20.73
CA ARG A 214 21.92 16.33 21.70
C ARG A 214 22.50 17.66 21.15
N GLY A 215 21.75 18.33 20.29
CA GLY A 215 22.16 19.63 19.71
C GLY A 215 23.12 19.54 18.52
N ALA A 216 23.39 18.34 18.00
CA ALA A 216 24.14 18.13 16.77
C ALA A 216 23.27 17.49 15.68
N GLU A 217 23.42 17.95 14.44
CA GLU A 217 22.82 17.28 13.28
C GLU A 217 23.60 15.99 12.97
N ARG A 218 22.85 14.89 12.83
CA ARG A 218 23.34 13.54 12.57
C ARG A 218 22.51 12.89 11.49
N VAL A 219 22.98 11.77 10.95
CA VAL A 219 22.40 11.12 9.79
C VAL A 219 22.19 9.64 10.08
N ILE A 220 20.96 9.16 9.87
CA ILE A 220 20.62 7.73 9.91
C ILE A 220 20.33 7.28 8.49
N SER A 221 20.99 6.22 8.04
CA SER A 221 20.79 5.61 6.73
C SER A 221 20.20 4.20 6.89
N TYR A 222 19.15 3.90 6.14
CA TYR A 222 18.57 2.56 6.06
C TYR A 222 17.90 2.34 4.70
N ARG A 223 17.69 1.07 4.33
CA ARG A 223 17.00 0.68 3.10
C ARG A 223 15.62 0.11 3.43
N PRO A 224 14.53 0.87 3.30
CA PRO A 224 13.19 0.33 3.51
C PRO A 224 12.82 -0.68 2.42
N ALA A 225 11.89 -1.58 2.73
CA ALA A 225 11.17 -2.33 1.70
C ALA A 225 10.02 -1.47 1.18
N GLU A 226 9.87 -1.42 -0.14
CA GLU A 226 8.73 -0.80 -0.83
C GLU A 226 7.95 -1.86 -1.61
N HIS A 227 6.71 -1.52 -1.98
CA HIS A 227 5.81 -2.41 -2.70
C HIS A 227 5.41 -1.78 -4.02
N ALA A 228 5.62 -2.53 -5.10
CA ALA A 228 5.00 -2.30 -6.39
C ALA A 228 3.76 -3.20 -6.54
N VAL A 229 2.70 -2.65 -7.12
CA VAL A 229 1.43 -3.36 -7.30
C VAL A 229 1.11 -3.43 -8.78
N LEU A 230 0.82 -4.63 -9.28
CA LEU A 230 0.29 -4.85 -10.62
C LEU A 230 -1.10 -5.47 -10.50
N SER A 231 -2.06 -4.99 -11.28
CA SER A 231 -3.39 -5.59 -11.41
C SER A 231 -3.69 -5.78 -12.89
N TYR A 232 -3.95 -7.02 -13.31
CA TYR A 232 -4.26 -7.38 -14.67
C TYR A 232 -5.69 -7.91 -14.79
N SER A 233 -6.46 -7.36 -15.73
CA SER A 233 -7.77 -7.88 -16.13
C SER A 233 -7.66 -8.50 -17.51
N ALA A 234 -7.93 -9.81 -17.61
CA ALA A 234 -7.97 -10.53 -18.88
C ALA A 234 -9.13 -10.01 -19.75
N ASP A 235 -10.32 -9.85 -19.15
CA ASP A 235 -11.54 -9.35 -19.82
C ASP A 235 -11.30 -8.05 -20.59
N GLY A 236 -10.65 -7.07 -19.95
CA GLY A 236 -10.35 -5.78 -20.58
C GLY A 236 -8.98 -5.70 -21.24
N GLY A 237 -8.17 -6.75 -21.16
CA GLY A 237 -6.76 -6.72 -21.59
C GLY A 237 -5.94 -5.63 -20.91
N ARG A 238 -6.28 -5.20 -19.69
CA ARG A 238 -5.69 -4.01 -19.04
C ARG A 238 -4.73 -4.38 -17.92
N LEU A 239 -3.59 -3.70 -17.86
CA LEU A 239 -2.64 -3.79 -16.77
C LEU A 239 -2.53 -2.45 -16.05
N LYS A 240 -2.71 -2.45 -14.73
CA LYS A 240 -2.56 -1.30 -13.85
C LYS A 240 -1.30 -1.48 -13.01
N ILE A 241 -0.41 -0.49 -12.97
CA ILE A 241 0.88 -0.56 -12.27
C ILE A 241 1.04 0.63 -11.30
N GLY A 242 1.31 0.34 -10.03
CA GLY A 242 1.57 1.30 -8.95
C GLY A 242 2.86 0.98 -8.20
N GLY A 243 3.35 1.93 -7.41
CA GLY A 243 4.56 1.75 -6.58
C GLY A 243 5.88 1.69 -7.35
N VAL A 244 5.85 1.80 -8.68
CA VAL A 244 7.06 1.82 -9.54
C VAL A 244 7.33 3.25 -10.05
N PRO A 245 8.60 3.71 -10.07
CA PRO A 245 8.99 4.99 -10.68
C PRO A 245 8.48 5.09 -12.13
N LYS A 246 8.03 6.28 -12.56
CA LYS A 246 7.41 6.49 -13.89
C LYS A 246 8.26 5.93 -15.04
N ALA A 247 9.59 6.08 -14.97
CA ALA A 247 10.53 5.61 -15.98
C ALA A 247 10.54 4.08 -16.15
N ARG A 248 10.20 3.33 -15.11
CA ARG A 248 10.26 1.86 -15.08
C ARG A 248 8.92 1.16 -15.31
N ARG A 249 7.82 1.91 -15.39
CA ARG A 249 6.49 1.32 -15.54
C ARG A 249 6.34 0.55 -16.86
N ALA A 250 6.92 1.07 -17.95
CA ALA A 250 6.93 0.40 -19.24
C ALA A 250 7.78 -0.89 -19.22
N ASP A 251 8.96 -0.84 -18.61
CA ASP A 251 9.82 -2.02 -18.42
C ASP A 251 9.10 -3.11 -17.61
N MET A 252 8.38 -2.72 -16.54
CA MET A 252 7.60 -3.64 -15.71
C MET A 252 6.39 -4.22 -16.47
N ALA A 253 5.71 -3.41 -17.29
CA ALA A 253 4.63 -3.89 -18.16
C ALA A 253 5.13 -4.90 -19.18
N GLU A 254 6.27 -4.62 -19.82
CA GLU A 254 6.91 -5.53 -20.78
C GLU A 254 7.39 -6.83 -20.10
N LEU A 255 7.91 -6.73 -18.87
CA LEU A 255 8.27 -7.89 -18.08
C LEU A 255 7.07 -8.80 -17.86
N PHE A 256 5.94 -8.23 -17.45
CA PHE A 256 4.69 -8.95 -17.24
C PHE A 256 4.21 -9.61 -18.54
N ALA A 257 4.18 -8.85 -19.64
CA ALA A 257 3.76 -9.34 -20.95
C ALA A 257 4.61 -10.52 -21.43
N LYS A 258 5.94 -10.40 -21.34
CA LYS A 258 6.87 -11.44 -21.79
C LYS A 258 6.82 -12.71 -20.94
N THR A 259 6.66 -12.58 -19.62
CA THR A 259 6.82 -13.73 -18.71
C THR A 259 5.48 -14.36 -18.31
N ILE A 260 4.46 -13.55 -18.06
CA ILE A 260 3.14 -14.00 -17.57
C ILE A 260 2.17 -14.20 -18.73
N LEU A 261 2.13 -13.28 -19.70
CA LEU A 261 1.27 -13.42 -20.88
C LEU A 261 1.96 -14.20 -22.02
N ARG A 262 3.27 -14.45 -21.92
CA ARG A 262 4.12 -15.04 -22.99
C ARG A 262 3.99 -14.31 -24.34
N ARG A 263 3.67 -13.02 -24.29
CA ARG A 263 3.44 -12.14 -25.45
C ARG A 263 4.29 -10.87 -25.29
N PRO A 264 5.58 -10.88 -25.68
CA PRO A 264 6.39 -9.67 -25.62
C PRO A 264 5.78 -8.56 -26.50
N GLY A 265 5.87 -7.31 -26.06
CA GLY A 265 5.30 -6.16 -26.75
C GLY A 265 3.77 -6.00 -26.61
N PHE A 266 3.10 -6.80 -25.77
CA PHE A 266 1.64 -6.76 -25.63
C PHE A 266 1.10 -5.39 -25.17
N PHE A 267 1.90 -4.59 -24.46
CA PHE A 267 1.54 -3.24 -24.02
C PHE A 267 2.30 -2.15 -24.77
N ALA A 268 2.93 -2.47 -25.92
CA ALA A 268 3.75 -1.53 -26.69
C ALA A 268 2.96 -0.78 -27.78
N GLY A 269 1.63 -0.93 -27.84
CA GLY A 269 0.78 -0.23 -28.79
C GLY A 269 0.91 1.30 -28.65
N THR A 270 0.82 2.02 -29.77
CA THR A 270 0.88 3.50 -29.79
C THR A 270 -0.15 4.16 -28.87
N ASP A 271 -1.27 3.49 -28.63
CA ASP A 271 -2.35 3.95 -27.75
C ASP A 271 -2.45 3.18 -26.42
N ALA A 272 -1.43 2.39 -26.07
CA ALA A 272 -1.44 1.60 -24.84
C ALA A 272 -1.65 2.46 -23.57
N GLN A 273 -1.29 3.74 -23.60
CA GLN A 273 -1.54 4.70 -22.52
C GLN A 273 -2.63 5.74 -22.84
N ASN A 274 -3.22 5.72 -24.03
CA ASN A 274 -4.32 6.60 -24.46
C ASN A 274 -5.67 5.89 -24.28
N LEU A 275 -6.09 5.76 -23.03
CA LEU A 275 -7.23 4.90 -22.65
C LEU A 275 -8.61 5.50 -22.95
N TYR A 276 -8.64 6.79 -23.29
CA TYR A 276 -9.86 7.52 -23.64
C TYR A 276 -9.76 7.98 -25.09
N THR A 277 -10.12 7.09 -26.01
CA THR A 277 -10.37 7.45 -27.41
C THR A 277 -11.88 7.56 -27.62
N LEU A 278 -12.31 8.53 -28.42
CA LEU A 278 -13.71 8.62 -28.85
C LEU A 278 -14.03 7.59 -29.94
N GLU A 279 -13.03 6.88 -30.46
CA GLU A 279 -13.18 5.91 -31.55
C GLU A 279 -14.32 4.90 -31.37
N PRO A 280 -14.57 4.31 -30.18
CA PRO A 280 -15.70 3.40 -30.01
C PRO A 280 -17.05 4.12 -30.19
N ILE A 281 -17.15 5.37 -29.72
CA ILE A 281 -18.32 6.22 -29.91
C ILE A 281 -18.42 6.66 -31.37
N GLU A 282 -17.31 6.97 -32.03
CA GLU A 282 -17.25 7.35 -33.45
C GLU A 282 -17.61 6.18 -34.37
N ARG A 283 -17.20 4.95 -34.03
CA ARG A 283 -17.61 3.71 -34.73
C ARG A 283 -19.06 3.35 -34.49
N ALA A 284 -19.58 3.59 -33.28
CA ALA A 284 -20.98 3.35 -32.93
C ALA A 284 -21.92 4.46 -33.43
N ALA A 285 -21.39 5.66 -33.64
CA ALA A 285 -22.11 6.76 -34.27
C ALA A 285 -22.26 6.47 -35.76
N SER A 286 -23.38 5.83 -36.11
CA SER A 286 -23.90 5.94 -37.48
C SER A 286 -23.96 7.42 -37.86
N PRO A 287 -23.61 7.81 -39.10
CA PRO A 287 -23.81 9.20 -39.51
C PRO A 287 -25.27 9.53 -39.27
N PHE A 288 -25.52 10.54 -38.43
CA PHE A 288 -26.87 11.07 -38.23
C PHE A 288 -27.51 11.22 -39.61
N PRO A 289 -28.72 10.68 -39.84
CA PRO A 289 -29.37 10.82 -41.14
C PRO A 289 -29.40 12.29 -41.50
N SER A 290 -28.82 12.62 -42.65
CA SER A 290 -28.70 13.97 -43.18
C SER A 290 -30.09 14.58 -43.36
N GLY A 291 -30.61 15.20 -42.30
CA GLY A 291 -31.99 15.66 -42.27
C GLY A 291 -32.42 16.35 -40.98
N MET A 292 -31.50 16.68 -40.07
CA MET A 292 -31.82 17.56 -38.94
C MET A 292 -30.94 18.81 -38.95
N ILE A 293 -31.64 19.92 -39.02
CA ILE A 293 -31.19 21.31 -39.14
C ILE A 293 -30.08 21.60 -38.14
N SER A 294 -28.98 22.15 -38.67
CA SER A 294 -27.87 22.69 -37.89
C SER A 294 -28.36 23.82 -36.98
N ILE A 295 -28.10 23.69 -35.67
CA ILE A 295 -28.36 24.74 -34.64
C ILE A 295 -27.58 26.04 -34.93
N ARG A 296 -26.69 26.07 -35.94
CA ARG A 296 -26.07 27.32 -36.40
C ARG A 296 -26.99 28.25 -37.21
N GLU A 297 -28.15 27.80 -37.69
CA GLU A 297 -29.06 28.67 -38.47
C GLU A 297 -30.15 29.36 -37.63
N PHE A 298 -30.35 28.97 -36.36
CA PHE A 298 -31.41 29.59 -35.54
C PHE A 298 -31.02 30.95 -34.91
N CYS A 299 -29.73 31.30 -34.88
CA CYS A 299 -29.27 32.55 -34.27
C CYS A 299 -29.17 33.75 -35.24
N ALA A 300 -29.45 33.59 -36.53
CA ALA A 300 -29.28 34.66 -37.53
C ALA A 300 -30.57 35.41 -37.92
N SER A 301 -31.76 34.99 -37.46
CA SER A 301 -33.03 35.62 -37.81
C SER A 301 -33.83 36.05 -36.58
N GLY A 302 -33.33 37.06 -35.87
CA GLY A 302 -34.00 37.59 -34.68
C GLY A 302 -33.58 39.00 -34.31
N SER A 303 -33.14 39.81 -35.28
CA SER A 303 -32.88 41.23 -35.10
C SER A 303 -33.97 42.02 -35.82
N SER A 304 -34.96 42.54 -35.07
CA SER A 304 -35.28 43.98 -35.07
C SER A 304 -36.54 44.34 -34.25
N ARG A 305 -36.41 45.44 -33.50
CA ARG A 305 -37.43 46.32 -32.86
C ARG A 305 -38.07 45.79 -31.56
N HIS A 306 -38.22 46.54 -30.47
CA HIS A 306 -38.04 47.96 -30.18
C HIS A 306 -37.82 48.19 -28.66
N ARG A 307 -36.73 48.88 -28.31
CA ARG A 307 -36.60 50.05 -27.41
C ARG A 307 -37.73 50.29 -26.35
N SER A 308 -37.42 50.26 -25.04
CA SER A 308 -37.24 51.46 -24.19
C SER A 308 -37.09 51.15 -22.68
N THR A 309 -35.96 51.62 -22.11
CA THR A 309 -35.76 52.28 -20.80
C THR A 309 -36.77 52.08 -19.65
N ALA A 310 -36.28 51.61 -18.49
CA ALA A 310 -36.44 52.28 -17.19
C ALA A 310 -35.57 51.60 -16.11
N SER A 311 -35.14 52.41 -15.15
CA SER A 311 -34.14 52.22 -14.09
C SER A 311 -34.70 51.70 -12.76
N ALA A 312 -33.76 51.38 -11.84
CA ALA A 312 -33.91 51.19 -10.38
C ALA A 312 -34.57 49.87 -9.92
N SER A 313 -34.39 49.31 -8.73
CA SER A 313 -33.36 49.26 -7.69
C SER A 313 -33.92 48.28 -6.63
N THR A 314 -33.06 47.59 -5.87
CA THR A 314 -33.28 47.18 -4.46
C THR A 314 -34.32 46.09 -4.13
N ARG A 315 -33.85 45.03 -3.41
CA ARG A 315 -34.50 44.13 -2.40
C ARG A 315 -35.95 43.66 -2.68
N ASP A 316 -36.36 42.41 -2.48
CA ASP A 316 -36.26 41.65 -1.23
C ASP A 316 -36.84 40.22 -1.44
N ARG A 317 -36.39 39.32 -0.56
CA ARG A 317 -37.01 38.08 -0.03
C ARG A 317 -38.30 37.48 -0.65
N ALA A 318 -38.18 36.18 -0.96
CA ALA A 318 -38.75 35.04 -0.20
C ALA A 318 -39.69 34.06 -0.95
N ARG A 319 -39.43 32.78 -0.63
CA ARG A 319 -40.31 31.59 -0.61
C ARG A 319 -40.73 31.00 -1.96
N CYS A 320 -40.17 29.84 -2.26
CA CYS A 320 -40.95 28.62 -2.50
C CYS A 320 -40.18 27.41 -1.97
N ALA A 321 -40.80 26.71 -1.02
CA ALA A 321 -40.41 25.41 -0.49
C ALA A 321 -41.26 24.31 -1.16
N SER A 322 -40.96 23.04 -0.83
CA SER A 322 -41.56 21.77 -1.29
C SER A 322 -40.74 21.12 -2.42
N SER A 323 -40.34 19.84 -2.42
CA SER A 323 -40.65 18.68 -1.57
C SER A 323 -39.55 17.62 -1.81
N ILE A 324 -38.98 17.01 -0.77
CA ILE A 324 -38.21 15.76 -0.88
C ILE A 324 -38.67 14.84 0.26
N PRO A 325 -39.15 13.62 0.00
CA PRO A 325 -39.56 12.69 1.04
C PRO A 325 -38.37 11.96 1.65
N ILE A 326 -38.36 11.95 2.99
CA ILE A 326 -37.50 11.17 3.88
C ILE A 326 -38.06 9.75 3.97
N TRP A 327 -37.20 8.74 3.77
CA TRP A 327 -37.49 7.36 4.16
C TRP A 327 -37.10 7.15 5.62
N HIS A 328 -38.08 6.75 6.43
CA HIS A 328 -37.93 6.25 7.80
C HIS A 328 -38.19 4.74 7.81
N ALA A 329 -37.28 3.96 8.40
CA ALA A 329 -37.51 2.66 9.05
C ALA A 329 -36.13 2.07 9.43
N THR A 330 -35.81 1.50 10.60
CA THR A 330 -36.42 1.40 11.93
C THR A 330 -35.28 0.96 12.86
N ALA A 331 -35.17 1.55 14.04
CA ALA A 331 -34.25 1.13 15.10
C ALA A 331 -34.95 0.18 16.08
N ALA A 332 -34.26 -0.88 16.49
CA ALA A 332 -34.54 -1.75 17.65
C ALA A 332 -33.28 -2.61 17.87
N THR A 333 -32.73 -2.90 19.06
CA THR A 333 -32.92 -2.47 20.44
C THR A 333 -31.63 -2.88 21.18
N MET A 334 -31.24 -2.08 22.18
CA MET A 334 -30.17 -2.31 23.15
C MET A 334 -30.06 -3.73 23.72
N ARG A 335 -28.84 -4.13 24.09
CA ARG A 335 -28.54 -4.65 25.44
C ARG A 335 -27.09 -4.35 25.84
N SER A 336 -26.98 -3.81 27.05
CA SER A 336 -25.79 -3.51 27.83
C SER A 336 -25.53 -4.70 28.79
N CYS A 337 -24.25 -4.99 29.06
CA CYS A 337 -23.73 -5.63 30.27
C CYS A 337 -22.28 -5.14 30.43
N VAL A 338 -22.01 -4.28 31.43
CA VAL A 338 -21.32 -4.55 32.72
C VAL A 338 -19.88 -5.04 32.53
#